data_AF-A0A1Y5DRC2-F1
#
_entry.id   AF-A0A1Y5DRC2-F1
#
_cell.length_a   1.000
_cell.length_b   1.000
_cell.length_c   1.000
_cell.angle_alpha   90.00
_cell.angle_beta   90.00
_cell.angle_gamma   90.00
#
_symmetry.space_group_name_H-M   'P 1'
#
loop_
_entity.id
_entity.type
_entity.pdbx_description
1 polymer ?
#
loop_
_entity_poly.entity_id
_entity_poly.type
_entity_poly.pdbx_seq_one_letter_code
_entity_poly.pdbx_strand_id
1 'polypeptide(L)'
;MTMSFAQRSDQICDTLREIEHQTEDSDSLFFCAYLLGLLGVHGGIDAHGQAEFDENFEAALIDAFQNENMSEADQTSILALWHKVIV
;
A
#
# COMPACT_ATOMS: atom_id res chain seq x y z
N MET A 1 0.25 12.95 19.78
CA MET A 1 1.36 12.84 18.82
C MET A 1 0.74 12.55 17.47
N THR A 2 0.97 13.41 16.50
CA THR A 2 0.51 13.18 15.12
C THR A 2 1.44 12.16 14.49
N MET A 3 0.88 11.07 13.95
CA MET A 3 1.65 10.02 13.29
C MET A 3 2.25 10.56 11.99
N SER A 4 3.55 10.36 11.77
CA SER A 4 4.19 10.76 10.51
C SER A 4 3.87 9.75 9.39
N PHE A 5 4.02 10.20 8.15
CA PHE A 5 3.87 9.34 6.96
C PHE A 5 4.84 8.15 7.02
N ALA A 6 6.09 8.39 7.43
CA ALA A 6 7.09 7.33 7.64
C ALA A 6 6.61 6.28 8.65
N GLN A 7 6.09 6.71 9.81
CA GLN A 7 5.57 5.78 10.82
C GLN A 7 4.37 4.98 10.32
N ARG A 8 3.47 5.62 9.54
CA ARG A 8 2.30 4.95 8.99
C ARG A 8 2.69 3.94 7.92
N SER A 9 3.61 4.33 7.03
CA SER A 9 4.20 3.45 6.04
C SER A 9 4.86 2.24 6.68
N ASP A 10 5.68 2.42 7.72
CA ASP A 10 6.35 1.30 8.40
C ASP A 10 5.35 0.30 9.02
N GLN A 11 4.29 0.79 9.68
CA GLN A 11 3.23 -0.08 10.22
C GLN A 11 2.55 -0.92 9.14
N ILE A 12 2.23 -0.30 8.01
CA ILE A 12 1.59 -1.00 6.91
C ILE A 12 2.56 -1.99 6.27
N CYS A 13 3.83 -1.62 6.10
CA CYS A 13 4.87 -2.50 5.58
C CYS A 13 5.03 -3.76 6.44
N ASP A 14 5.02 -3.63 7.77
CA ASP A 14 5.10 -4.78 8.66
C ASP A 14 3.88 -5.69 8.53
N THR A 15 2.67 -5.11 8.41
CA THR A 15 1.44 -5.88 8.17
C THR A 15 1.47 -6.61 6.83
N LEU A 16 1.95 -5.96 5.77
CA LEU A 16 2.10 -6.58 4.45
C LEU A 16 3.11 -7.74 4.48
N ARG A 17 4.22 -7.60 5.21
CA ARG A 17 5.19 -8.69 5.39
C ARG A 17 4.60 -9.88 6.15
N GLU A 18 3.71 -9.64 7.11
CA GLU A 18 3.00 -10.75 7.78
C GLU A 18 2.06 -11.48 6.80
N ILE A 19 1.33 -10.74 5.96
CA ILE A 19 0.48 -11.32 4.92
C ILE A 19 1.32 -12.09 3.89
N GLU A 20 2.44 -11.53 3.47
CA GLU A 20 3.41 -12.16 2.56
C GLU A 20 3.89 -13.50 3.11
N HIS A 21 4.21 -13.60 4.40
CA HIS A 21 4.61 -14.85 5.03
C HIS A 21 3.46 -15.86 5.20
N GLN A 22 2.21 -15.40 5.27
CA GLN A 22 1.03 -16.27 5.44
C GLN A 22 0.48 -16.79 4.12
N THR A 23 0.80 -16.15 3.00
CA THR A 23 0.31 -16.50 1.68
C THR A 23 1.39 -17.23 0.87
N GLU A 24 1.02 -18.33 0.23
CA GLU A 24 1.87 -19.02 -0.76
C GLU A 24 1.44 -18.69 -2.20
N ASP A 25 0.41 -17.84 -2.33
CA ASP A 25 -0.17 -17.45 -3.61
C ASP A 25 0.70 -16.40 -4.30
N SER A 26 1.15 -16.71 -5.52
CA SER A 26 2.09 -15.88 -6.27
C SER A 26 1.53 -14.49 -6.57
N ASP A 27 0.22 -14.37 -6.79
CA ASP A 27 -0.43 -13.09 -7.09
C ASP A 27 -0.49 -12.22 -5.83
N SER A 28 -0.85 -12.82 -4.69
CA SER A 28 -0.82 -12.16 -3.39
C SER A 28 0.56 -11.65 -3.00
N LEU A 29 1.62 -12.44 -3.27
CA LEU A 29 3.01 -12.02 -3.07
C LEU A 29 3.36 -10.82 -3.97
N PHE A 30 2.94 -10.85 -5.24
CA PHE A 30 3.12 -9.73 -6.16
C PHE A 30 2.41 -8.46 -5.67
N PHE A 31 1.15 -8.57 -5.22
CA PHE A 31 0.40 -7.42 -4.69
C PHE A 31 1.05 -6.83 -3.44
N CYS A 32 1.55 -7.67 -2.53
CA CYS A 32 2.29 -7.22 -1.35
C CYS A 32 3.56 -6.46 -1.76
N ALA A 33 4.36 -7.03 -2.67
CA ALA A 33 5.59 -6.39 -3.15
C ALA A 33 5.32 -5.05 -3.85
N TYR A 34 4.23 -4.97 -4.63
CA TYR A 34 3.81 -3.74 -5.29
C TYR A 34 3.49 -2.63 -4.27
N LEU A 35 2.64 -2.94 -3.28
CA LEU A 35 2.30 -2.00 -2.21
C LEU A 35 3.53 -1.56 -1.41
N LEU A 36 4.40 -2.50 -1.04
CA LEU A 36 5.65 -2.21 -0.31
C LEU A 36 6.56 -1.24 -1.08
N GLY A 37 6.66 -1.39 -2.41
CA GLY A 37 7.45 -0.50 -3.25
C GLY A 37 6.94 0.93 -3.24
N LEU A 38 5.63 1.12 -3.43
CA LEU A 38 4.98 2.43 -3.39
C LEU A 38 5.04 3.05 -1.99
N LEU A 39 4.84 2.25 -0.93
CA LEU A 39 4.91 2.71 0.46
C LEU A 39 6.28 3.29 0.78
N GLY A 40 7.37 2.67 0.31
CA GLY A 40 8.71 3.22 0.49
C GLY A 40 8.91 4.61 -0.13
N VAL A 41 8.19 4.92 -1.21
CA VAL A 41 8.23 6.26 -1.84
C VAL A 41 7.37 7.25 -1.05
N HIS A 42 6.13 6.89 -0.71
CA HIS A 42 5.20 7.77 0.00
C HIS A 42 5.57 8.01 1.47
N GLY A 43 6.14 7.00 2.14
CA GLY A 43 6.62 7.11 3.51
C GLY A 43 7.81 8.05 3.68
N GLY A 44 8.55 8.32 2.59
CA GLY A 44 9.66 9.28 2.58
C GLY A 44 9.23 10.76 2.53
N ILE A 45 7.93 11.04 2.38
CA ILE A 45 7.39 12.40 2.36
C ILE A 45 7.37 12.96 3.79
N ASP A 46 7.93 14.16 3.98
CA ASP A 46 7.91 14.86 5.27
C ASP A 46 6.52 15.47 5.52
N ALA A 47 5.57 14.60 5.87
CA ALA A 47 4.18 14.91 6.16
C ALA A 47 3.67 14.11 7.37
N HIS A 48 2.53 14.55 7.91
CA HIS A 48 1.94 14.01 9.12
C HIS A 48 0.43 13.87 8.94
N GLY A 49 -0.14 12.79 9.47
CA GLY A 49 -1.57 12.52 9.36
C GLY A 49 -1.80 11.13 8.81
N GLN A 50 -2.45 10.27 9.60
CA GLN A 50 -2.78 8.91 9.18
C GLN A 50 -3.78 8.90 8.03
N ALA A 51 -4.92 9.58 8.19
CA ALA A 51 -5.93 9.69 7.15
C ALA A 51 -5.40 10.36 5.88
N GLU A 52 -4.55 11.40 6.06
CA GLU A 52 -3.94 12.10 4.93
C GLU A 52 -2.93 11.20 4.19
N PHE A 53 -2.19 10.34 4.89
CA PHE A 53 -1.35 9.33 4.25
C PHE A 53 -2.21 8.33 3.47
N ASP A 54 -3.24 7.78 4.11
CA ASP A 54 -4.05 6.71 3.53
C ASP A 54 -4.78 7.21 2.26
N GLU A 55 -5.37 8.41 2.30
CA GLU A 55 -6.03 9.04 1.16
C GLU A 55 -5.06 9.38 0.02
N ASN A 56 -3.89 9.97 0.33
CA ASN A 56 -2.90 10.31 -0.69
C ASN A 56 -2.28 9.06 -1.32
N PHE A 57 -2.06 8.01 -0.53
CA PHE A 57 -1.50 6.76 -1.02
C PHE A 57 -2.49 6.02 -1.93
N GLU A 58 -3.77 5.97 -1.55
CA GLU A 58 -4.82 5.37 -2.40
C GLU A 58 -4.98 6.13 -3.72
N ALA A 59 -4.92 7.47 -3.69
CA ALA A 59 -4.93 8.28 -4.91
C ALA A 59 -3.74 7.98 -5.83
N ALA A 60 -2.54 7.83 -5.25
CA ALA A 60 -1.33 7.49 -6.01
C ALA A 60 -1.37 6.06 -6.57
N LEU A 61 -1.96 5.11 -5.84
CA LEU A 61 -2.24 3.75 -6.32
C LEU A 61 -3.12 3.79 -7.57
N ILE A 62 -4.24 4.51 -7.50
CA ILE A 62 -5.18 4.62 -8.62
C ILE A 62 -4.51 5.27 -9.84
N ASP A 63 -3.70 6.31 -9.64
CA ASP A 63 -2.94 6.94 -10.72
C ASP A 63 -1.89 5.98 -11.32
N ALA A 64 -1.17 5.22 -10.48
CA ALA A 64 -0.20 4.22 -10.93
C ALA A 64 -0.87 3.14 -11.80
N PHE A 65 -2.03 2.64 -11.38
CA PHE A 65 -2.80 1.65 -12.14
C PHE A 65 -3.17 2.13 -13.54
N GLN A 66 -3.61 3.39 -13.64
CA GLN A 66 -3.97 4.01 -14.92
C GLN A 66 -2.75 4.19 -15.81
N ASN A 67 -1.62 4.65 -15.25
CA ASN A 67 -0.37 4.82 -15.98
C ASN A 67 0.22 3.49 -16.47
N GLU A 68 0.07 2.42 -15.69
CA GLU A 68 0.61 1.09 -15.98
C GLU A 68 -0.34 0.22 -16.85
N ASN A 69 -1.52 0.73 -17.20
CA ASN A 69 -2.59 -0.03 -17.87
C ASN A 69 -2.89 -1.37 -17.18
N MET A 70 -2.91 -1.34 -15.85
CA MET A 70 -3.09 -2.53 -15.04
C MET A 70 -4.52 -3.09 -15.18
N SER A 71 -4.69 -4.41 -15.11
CA SER A 71 -6.00 -5.03 -15.30
C SER A 71 -6.97 -4.68 -14.18
N GLU A 72 -8.27 -4.60 -14.47
CA GLU A 72 -9.30 -4.32 -13.45
C GLU A 72 -9.30 -5.36 -12.31
N ALA A 73 -8.94 -6.62 -12.63
CA ALA A 73 -8.83 -7.69 -11.65
C ALA A 73 -7.68 -7.45 -10.66
N ASP A 74 -6.51 -7.05 -11.16
CA ASP A 74 -5.35 -6.72 -10.32
C ASP A 74 -5.62 -5.44 -9.52
N GLN A 75 -6.25 -4.43 -10.12
CA GLN A 75 -6.62 -3.18 -9.43
C GLN A 75 -7.52 -3.48 -8.23
N THR A 76 -8.55 -4.28 -8.45
CA THR A 76 -9.49 -4.68 -7.40
C THR A 76 -8.79 -5.49 -6.31
N SER A 77 -7.87 -6.39 -6.68
CA SER A 77 -7.15 -7.24 -5.72
C SER A 77 -6.16 -6.45 -4.87
N ILE A 78 -5.40 -5.53 -5.48
CA ILE A 78 -4.45 -4.65 -4.79
C ILE A 78 -5.19 -3.68 -3.87
N LEU A 79 -6.30 -3.07 -4.32
CA LEU A 79 -7.12 -2.19 -3.47
C LEU A 79 -7.74 -2.95 -2.30
N ALA A 80 -8.24 -4.17 -2.54
CA ALA A 80 -8.76 -5.00 -1.46
C ALA A 80 -7.68 -5.33 -0.41
N LEU A 81 -6.45 -5.61 -0.85
CA LEU A 81 -5.32 -5.82 0.04
C LEU A 81 -4.96 -4.54 0.81
N TRP A 82 -4.91 -3.40 0.12
CA TRP A 82 -4.68 -2.09 0.72
C TRP A 82 -5.71 -1.76 1.81
N HIS A 83 -7.00 -1.88 1.49
CA HIS A 83 -8.09 -1.64 2.45
C HIS A 83 -8.06 -2.60 3.64
N LYS A 84 -7.46 -3.79 3.50
CA LYS A 84 -7.28 -4.75 4.60
C LYS A 84 -6.17 -4.34 5.57
N VAL A 85 -5.13 -3.65 5.09
CA VAL A 85 -3.95 -3.29 5.91
C VAL A 85 -4.03 -1.90 6.54
N ILE A 86 -4.92 -1.03 6.07
CA ILE A 86 -5.10 0.31 6.64
C ILE A 86 -6.14 0.40 7.78
N VAL A 87 -6.83 -0.71 8.10
CA VAL A 87 -7.89 -0.78 9.11
C VAL A 87 -7.38 -0.52 10.52
#